data_AF-A0A315ZZZ2-F1
#
_entry.id   AF-A0A315ZZZ2-F1
#
_cell.length_a   1.000
_cell.length_b   1.000
_cell.length_c   1.000
_cell.angle_alpha   90.00
_cell.angle_beta   90.00
_cell.angle_gamma   90.00
#
_symmetry.space_group_name_H-M   'P 1'
#
loop_
_entity.id
_entity.type
_entity.pdbx_description
1 polymer ?
#
loop_
_entity_poly.entity_id
_entity_poly.type
_entity_poly.pdbx_seq_one_letter_code
_entity_poly.pdbx_strand_id
1 'polypeptide(L)'
;MQVDIKKLIEQNHIIICDTNIFLHIYRYSPEFSDFALRCMQTIYSSIIIPSTVRYEFLKHYRAYFGDMEKRVRRVGDDAKSQISIAARKVLKMCDNLQALQYPDVAELRHDLSNKFDELLTIPEVFFEDRTILDFIANPWGGNNLVYDLVEKIINDSHAMIAVTQEEIYQICEEGERRYKAEPQIPPGFKDSKSKDGVRKYSDLIMWKEIIRYAKDNAVNVIFVTDDVKSDWWVENGVQKNFHPYLLHEFKSETGMEIVPLTSLDFFADVSACYNISQTDAVGIALQMTDSDYFERVNEAVFDSISDTLSLSGEDYIEPSAHIGTNGIDELEITEQEFISAEQVQRGQDTITYVFTFWVEADATSFDYWGRDDDTKEILLGPAGSHTFEGKISVEVIREADMYLDFEADNGFEKATILTGNLKETAYQPLFEEDDDEYLEGAYNTCPDCGHKINFENDGGNGFCINCAPNH
;
A
#
# COMPACT_ATOMS: atom_id res chain seq x y z
N MET A 1 24.56 -6.95 16.07
CA MET A 1 24.08 -8.34 16.31
C MET A 1 22.67 -8.32 15.83
N GLN A 2 22.33 -9.11 14.81
CA GLN A 2 21.02 -9.03 14.17
C GLN A 2 19.95 -9.45 15.18
N VAL A 3 18.98 -8.57 15.45
CA VAL A 3 17.91 -8.81 16.41
C VAL A 3 16.72 -9.39 15.65
N ASP A 4 16.19 -10.51 16.11
CA ASP A 4 14.96 -11.07 15.54
C ASP A 4 13.75 -10.36 16.16
N ILE A 5 13.36 -9.23 15.59
CA ILE A 5 12.26 -8.39 16.08
C ILE A 5 10.95 -9.17 16.10
N LYS A 6 10.68 -9.99 15.08
CA LYS A 6 9.46 -10.80 15.02
C LYS A 6 9.38 -11.76 16.18
N LYS A 7 10.47 -12.47 16.49
CA LYS A 7 10.54 -13.34 17.66
C LYS A 7 10.39 -12.58 18.98
N LEU A 8 10.98 -11.39 19.10
CA LEU A 8 10.80 -10.57 20.31
C LEU A 8 9.34 -10.16 20.51
N ILE A 9 8.65 -9.74 19.44
CA ILE A 9 7.21 -9.43 19.47
C ILE A 9 6.40 -10.67 19.89
N GLU A 10 6.69 -11.84 19.33
CA GLU A 10 6.06 -13.12 19.73
C GLU A 10 6.32 -13.46 21.21
N GLN A 11 7.43 -12.97 21.77
CA GLN A 11 7.80 -13.07 23.18
C GLN A 11 7.28 -11.90 24.03
N ASN A 12 6.22 -11.22 23.59
CA ASN A 12 5.55 -10.14 24.32
C ASN A 12 6.44 -8.89 24.55
N HIS A 13 7.30 -8.56 23.59
CA HIS A 13 7.95 -7.25 23.54
C HIS A 13 7.07 -6.25 22.80
N ILE A 14 6.93 -5.05 23.37
CA ILE A 14 6.34 -3.91 22.67
C ILE A 14 7.42 -3.07 22.01
N ILE A 15 7.05 -2.33 20.96
CA ILE A 15 7.94 -1.41 20.27
C ILE A 15 7.61 0.02 20.69
N ILE A 16 8.62 0.76 21.10
CA ILE A 16 8.50 2.18 21.42
C ILE A 16 9.51 2.93 20.55
N CYS A 17 8.99 3.75 19.64
CA CYS A 17 9.80 4.61 18.79
C CYS A 17 9.81 6.03 19.34
N ASP A 18 10.99 6.64 19.33
CA ASP A 18 11.17 8.07 19.57
C ASP A 18 10.52 8.90 18.43
N THR A 19 10.23 10.17 18.68
CA THR A 19 9.67 11.12 17.71
C THR A 19 10.52 11.20 16.44
N ASN A 20 11.84 11.14 16.59
CA ASN A 20 12.77 11.22 15.47
C ASN A 20 12.55 10.10 14.44
N ILE A 21 12.17 8.90 14.86
CA ILE A 21 11.96 7.76 13.97
C ILE A 21 10.83 8.06 12.99
N PHE A 22 9.70 8.57 13.47
CA PHE A 22 8.57 8.96 12.62
C PHE A 22 8.89 10.17 11.75
N LEU A 23 9.54 11.20 12.31
CA LEU A 23 9.86 12.43 11.58
C LEU A 23 10.94 12.21 10.51
N HIS A 24 11.88 11.29 10.73
CA HIS A 24 12.92 10.94 9.75
C HIS A 24 12.35 10.27 8.50
N ILE A 25 11.18 9.61 8.59
CA ILE A 25 10.50 9.05 7.41
C ILE A 25 10.26 10.12 6.34
N TYR A 26 9.92 11.37 6.72
CA TYR A 26 9.76 12.47 5.76
C TYR A 26 11.08 12.97 5.14
N ARG A 27 12.23 12.63 5.73
CA ARG A 27 13.56 13.15 5.37
C ARG A 27 14.41 12.18 4.56
N TYR A 28 14.17 10.88 4.70
CA TYR A 28 14.92 9.86 3.96
C TYR A 28 14.75 10.02 2.45
N SER A 29 15.54 9.30 1.64
CA SER A 29 15.29 9.28 0.19
C SER A 29 13.87 8.76 -0.07
N PRO A 30 13.21 9.16 -1.17
CA PRO A 30 11.89 8.64 -1.54
C PRO A 30 11.71 7.14 -1.37
N GLU A 31 12.67 6.36 -1.83
CA GLU A 31 12.70 4.91 -1.76
C GLU A 31 12.69 4.40 -0.32
N PHE A 32 13.52 5.02 0.51
CA PHE A 32 13.64 4.61 1.90
C PHE A 32 12.48 5.13 2.76
N SER A 33 11.88 6.29 2.43
CA SER A 33 10.66 6.79 3.07
C SER A 33 9.49 5.82 2.88
N ASP A 34 9.26 5.36 1.66
CA ASP A 34 8.24 4.36 1.34
C ASP A 34 8.52 3.04 2.09
N PHE A 35 9.74 2.54 1.98
CA PHE A 35 10.16 1.31 2.65
C PHE A 35 10.01 1.37 4.18
N ALA A 36 10.46 2.45 4.82
CA ALA A 36 10.36 2.65 6.26
C ALA A 36 8.89 2.72 6.70
N LEU A 37 8.03 3.40 5.93
CA LEU A 37 6.60 3.45 6.22
C LEU A 37 5.96 2.06 6.14
N ARG A 38 6.23 1.27 5.10
CA ARG A 38 5.73 -0.11 4.98
C ARG A 38 6.20 -1.01 6.11
N CYS A 39 7.45 -0.86 6.53
CA CYS A 39 7.96 -1.52 7.73
C CYS A 39 7.11 -1.17 8.96
N MET A 40 6.91 0.12 9.23
CA MET A 40 6.12 0.57 10.39
C MET A 40 4.66 0.12 10.33
N GLN A 41 4.03 0.15 9.15
CA GLN A 41 2.67 -0.33 8.94
C GLN A 41 2.53 -1.83 9.19
N THR A 42 3.54 -2.64 8.86
CA THR A 42 3.50 -4.10 9.05
C THR A 42 3.46 -4.49 10.53
N ILE A 43 4.16 -3.75 11.38
CA ILE A 43 4.28 -4.03 12.82
C ILE A 43 3.49 -3.06 13.71
N TYR A 44 2.60 -2.24 13.12
CA TYR A 44 1.95 -1.13 13.82
C TYR A 44 1.18 -1.58 15.08
N SER A 45 0.64 -2.80 15.06
CA SER A 45 -0.11 -3.39 16.18
C SER A 45 0.75 -3.63 17.42
N SER A 46 2.07 -3.69 17.28
CA SER A 46 3.03 -3.87 18.38
C SER A 46 3.66 -2.56 18.85
N ILE A 47 3.34 -1.43 18.20
CA ILE A 47 3.91 -0.12 18.52
C ILE A 47 3.05 0.58 19.57
N ILE A 48 3.69 1.04 20.64
CA ILE A 48 3.10 1.90 21.68
C ILE A 48 3.80 3.26 21.65
N ILE A 49 3.03 4.35 21.66
CA ILE A 49 3.53 5.72 21.56
C ILE A 49 3.49 6.42 22.92
N PRO A 50 4.63 6.89 23.46
CA PRO A 50 4.66 7.76 24.64
C PRO A 50 3.90 9.06 24.38
N SER A 51 3.28 9.64 25.42
CA SER A 51 2.49 10.86 25.23
C SER A 51 3.37 12.04 24.79
N THR A 52 4.63 12.05 25.24
CA THR A 52 5.65 13.02 24.84
C THR A 52 5.92 12.93 23.33
N VAL A 53 6.11 11.71 22.80
CA VAL A 53 6.35 11.47 21.37
C VAL A 53 5.17 11.93 20.53
N ARG A 54 3.94 11.60 20.96
CA ARG A 54 2.72 12.08 20.31
C ARG A 54 2.69 13.61 20.23
N TYR A 55 2.97 14.29 21.33
CA TYR A 55 2.96 15.76 21.38
C TYR A 55 4.00 16.37 20.43
N GLU A 56 5.23 15.86 20.45
CA GLU A 56 6.30 16.37 19.59
C GLU A 56 6.02 16.10 18.12
N PHE A 57 5.52 14.91 17.78
CA PHE A 57 5.15 14.57 16.40
C PHE A 57 4.05 15.52 15.89
N LEU A 58 2.94 15.66 16.61
CA LEU A 58 1.82 16.53 16.22
C LEU A 58 2.23 18.01 16.09
N LYS A 59 3.26 18.44 16.81
CA LYS A 59 3.80 19.79 16.71
C LYS A 59 4.66 20.00 15.46
N HIS A 60 5.37 18.97 15.00
CA HIS A 60 6.41 19.11 13.98
C HIS A 60 6.05 18.51 12.62
N TYR A 61 5.14 17.54 12.55
CA TYR A 61 4.87 16.75 11.33
C TYR A 61 4.55 17.61 10.10
N ARG A 62 3.78 18.69 10.23
CA ARG A 62 3.42 19.57 9.10
C ARG A 62 4.61 20.23 8.44
N ALA A 63 5.59 20.65 9.24
CA ALA A 63 6.81 21.27 8.73
C ALA A 63 7.66 20.25 7.98
N TYR A 64 7.84 19.05 8.55
CA TYR A 64 8.58 17.96 7.91
C TYR A 64 7.89 17.47 6.64
N PHE A 65 6.56 17.35 6.66
CA PHE A 65 5.77 16.96 5.50
C PHE A 65 5.83 18.00 4.37
N GLY A 66 5.64 19.30 4.68
CA GLY A 66 5.81 20.36 3.67
C GLY A 66 7.23 20.46 3.14
N ASP A 67 8.20 19.95 3.89
CA ASP A 67 9.59 19.89 3.50
C ASP A 67 9.93 18.68 2.60
N MET A 68 9.09 17.65 2.62
CA MET A 68 9.26 16.38 1.93
C MET A 68 9.47 16.60 0.41
N GLU A 69 8.60 17.38 -0.25
CA GLU A 69 8.66 17.66 -1.69
C GLU A 69 9.92 18.39 -2.17
N LYS A 70 10.60 19.08 -1.24
CA LYS A 70 11.81 19.85 -1.54
C LYS A 70 13.09 19.13 -1.11
N ARG A 71 12.99 17.92 -0.55
CA ARG A 71 14.15 17.26 0.07
C ARG A 71 15.23 16.90 -0.95
N VAL A 72 14.86 16.41 -2.13
CA VAL A 72 15.81 15.95 -3.15
C VAL A 72 16.63 17.13 -3.65
N ARG A 73 15.95 18.19 -4.12
CA ARG A 73 16.58 19.47 -4.50
C ARG A 73 17.45 20.05 -3.38
N ARG A 74 16.95 20.10 -2.15
CA ARG A 74 17.72 20.62 -1.00
C ARG A 74 18.99 19.86 -0.73
N VAL A 75 18.97 18.52 -0.78
CA VAL A 75 20.18 17.71 -0.54
C VAL A 75 21.23 18.00 -1.62
N GLY A 76 20.81 18.13 -2.89
CA GLY A 76 21.69 18.54 -3.98
C GLY A 76 22.29 19.93 -3.76
N ASP A 77 21.46 20.91 -3.46
CA ASP A 77 21.88 22.29 -3.21
C ASP A 77 22.79 22.42 -1.97
N ASP A 78 22.48 21.69 -0.90
CA ASP A 78 23.27 21.66 0.33
C ASP A 78 24.65 21.07 0.08
N ALA A 79 24.76 19.99 -0.69
CA ALA A 79 26.04 19.39 -1.07
C ALA A 79 26.93 20.40 -1.82
N LYS A 80 26.36 21.06 -2.86
CA LYS A 80 27.06 22.11 -3.62
C LYS A 80 27.48 23.29 -2.74
N SER A 81 26.59 23.70 -1.82
CA SER A 81 26.84 24.78 -0.87
C SER A 81 28.00 24.46 0.08
N GLN A 82 28.04 23.25 0.65
CA GLN A 82 29.14 22.83 1.53
C GLN A 82 30.48 22.76 0.80
N ILE A 83 30.51 22.25 -0.43
CA ILE A 83 31.71 22.24 -1.27
C ILE A 83 32.17 23.67 -1.54
N SER A 84 31.26 24.57 -1.89
CA SER A 84 31.56 25.98 -2.14
C SER A 84 32.10 26.70 -0.90
N ILE A 85 31.56 26.39 0.28
CA ILE A 85 32.07 26.91 1.56
C ILE A 85 33.48 26.38 1.85
N ALA A 86 33.72 25.10 1.62
CA ALA A 86 35.05 24.49 1.77
C ALA A 86 36.07 25.12 0.81
N ALA A 87 35.69 25.27 -0.47
CA ALA A 87 36.49 25.95 -1.49
C ALA A 87 36.90 27.35 -1.04
N ARG A 88 35.92 28.15 -0.57
CA ARG A 88 36.18 29.51 -0.07
C ARG A 88 37.16 29.52 1.11
N LYS A 89 37.04 28.57 2.05
CA LYS A 89 37.94 28.46 3.21
C LYS A 89 39.37 28.09 2.78
N VAL A 90 39.52 27.14 1.86
CA VAL A 90 40.82 26.67 1.35
C VAL A 90 41.49 27.73 0.50
N LEU A 91 40.78 28.34 -0.45
CA LEU A 91 41.31 29.40 -1.31
C LEU A 91 41.74 30.64 -0.50
N LYS A 92 41.06 30.94 0.61
CA LYS A 92 41.47 32.02 1.53
C LYS A 92 42.82 31.75 2.21
N MET A 93 43.25 30.50 2.35
CA MET A 93 44.60 30.19 2.85
C MET A 93 45.68 30.66 1.87
N CYS A 94 45.39 30.66 0.56
CA CYS A 94 46.29 31.18 -0.46
C CYS A 94 46.52 32.68 -0.31
N ASP A 95 45.53 33.45 0.16
CA ASP A 95 45.68 34.88 0.44
C ASP A 95 46.74 35.13 1.52
N ASN A 96 46.81 34.27 2.55
CA ASN A 96 47.83 34.35 3.59
C ASN A 96 49.23 33.98 3.05
N LEU A 97 49.34 32.94 2.22
CA LEU A 97 50.61 32.55 1.59
C LEU A 97 51.13 33.65 0.66
N GLN A 98 50.23 34.31 -0.05
CA GLN A 98 50.54 35.45 -0.91
C GLN A 98 51.03 36.64 -0.08
N ALA A 99 50.40 36.93 1.07
CA ALA A 99 50.85 37.99 1.98
C ALA A 99 52.24 37.70 2.58
N LEU A 100 52.58 36.43 2.78
CA LEU A 100 53.91 35.97 3.22
C LEU A 100 54.94 35.87 2.08
N GLN A 101 54.57 36.24 0.85
CA GLN A 101 55.44 36.24 -0.34
C GLN A 101 56.03 34.86 -0.71
N TYR A 102 55.28 33.77 -0.46
CA TYR A 102 55.66 32.47 -1.01
C TYR A 102 55.61 32.50 -2.54
N PRO A 103 56.55 31.84 -3.25
CA PRO A 103 56.51 31.73 -4.71
C PRO A 103 55.34 30.86 -5.17
N ASP A 104 54.92 31.05 -6.42
CA ASP A 104 53.98 30.18 -7.16
C ASP A 104 52.58 29.98 -6.51
N VAL A 105 52.20 30.84 -5.56
CA VAL A 105 50.89 30.79 -4.88
C VAL A 105 49.72 30.98 -5.85
N ALA A 106 49.93 31.69 -6.96
CA ALA A 106 48.91 31.85 -8.00
C ALA A 106 48.60 30.53 -8.74
N GLU A 107 49.61 29.71 -9.00
CA GLU A 107 49.46 28.40 -9.63
C GLU A 107 48.77 27.43 -8.66
N LEU A 108 49.22 27.40 -7.39
CA LEU A 108 48.56 26.63 -6.33
C LEU A 108 47.08 26.98 -6.19
N ARG A 109 46.74 28.28 -6.21
CA ARG A 109 45.35 28.75 -6.12
C ARG A 109 44.53 28.27 -7.32
N HIS A 110 45.10 28.33 -8.51
CA HIS A 110 44.44 27.88 -9.74
C HIS A 110 44.17 26.38 -9.70
N ASP A 111 45.17 25.57 -9.36
CA ASP A 111 45.05 24.11 -9.27
C ASP A 111 44.01 23.69 -8.23
N LEU A 112 44.01 24.32 -7.05
CA LEU A 112 43.01 24.08 -6.01
C LEU A 112 41.61 24.46 -6.49
N SER A 113 41.47 25.60 -7.18
CA SER A 113 40.18 26.03 -7.74
C SER A 113 39.65 25.00 -8.74
N ASN A 114 40.49 24.56 -9.69
CA ASN A 114 40.11 23.56 -10.69
C ASN A 114 39.67 22.25 -10.02
N LYS A 115 40.33 21.82 -8.95
CA LYS A 115 39.93 20.62 -8.19
C LYS A 115 38.61 20.79 -7.45
N PHE A 116 38.29 21.99 -6.97
CA PHE A 116 36.97 22.26 -6.41
C PHE A 116 35.87 22.30 -7.48
N ASP A 117 36.17 22.83 -8.66
CA ASP A 117 35.24 22.81 -9.80
C ASP A 117 34.96 21.36 -10.24
N GLU A 118 36.00 20.51 -10.37
CA GLU A 118 35.84 19.06 -10.59
C GLU A 118 35.05 18.36 -9.48
N LEU A 119 35.18 18.80 -8.22
CA LEU A 119 34.42 18.23 -7.10
C LEU A 119 32.94 18.64 -7.14
N LEU A 120 32.64 19.84 -7.63
CA LEU A 120 31.26 20.36 -7.77
C LEU A 120 30.47 19.62 -8.86
N THR A 121 31.12 19.12 -9.90
CA THR A 121 30.45 18.37 -10.97
C THR A 121 29.99 16.97 -10.53
N ILE A 122 30.63 16.38 -9.51
CA ILE A 122 30.26 15.04 -9.00
C ILE A 122 28.82 14.99 -8.47
N PRO A 123 28.40 15.85 -7.52
CA PRO A 123 27.00 15.87 -7.09
C PRO A 123 26.06 16.32 -8.22
N GLU A 124 26.50 17.18 -9.14
CA GLU A 124 25.69 17.58 -10.30
C GLU A 124 25.28 16.38 -11.14
N VAL A 125 26.25 15.59 -11.59
CA VAL A 125 25.99 14.37 -12.35
C VAL A 125 25.13 13.38 -11.55
N PHE A 126 25.41 13.22 -10.25
CA PHE A 126 24.67 12.30 -9.40
C PHE A 126 23.16 12.63 -9.30
N PHE A 127 22.80 13.92 -9.28
CA PHE A 127 21.40 14.37 -9.18
C PHE A 127 20.74 14.65 -10.54
N GLU A 128 21.49 15.08 -11.57
CA GLU A 128 20.96 15.30 -12.93
C GLU A 128 20.46 14.00 -13.56
N ASP A 129 21.18 12.89 -13.38
CA ASP A 129 20.79 11.57 -13.88
C ASP A 129 19.58 10.97 -13.13
N ARG A 130 19.06 11.70 -12.11
CA ARG A 130 18.04 11.21 -11.18
C ARG A 130 16.85 12.15 -11.08
N THR A 131 16.45 12.78 -12.17
CA THR A 131 15.19 13.58 -12.26
C THR A 131 13.97 12.82 -11.75
N ILE A 132 13.96 11.48 -11.87
CA ILE A 132 12.95 10.61 -11.27
C ILE A 132 12.77 10.86 -9.77
N LEU A 133 13.83 11.16 -9.03
CA LEU A 133 13.77 11.46 -7.59
C LEU A 133 12.96 12.73 -7.29
N ASP A 134 13.00 13.72 -8.18
CA ASP A 134 12.16 14.91 -8.05
C ASP A 134 10.68 14.60 -8.30
N PHE A 135 10.39 13.70 -9.25
CA PHE A 135 9.03 13.21 -9.50
C PHE A 135 8.49 12.43 -8.30
N ILE A 136 9.27 11.47 -7.79
CA ILE A 136 8.90 10.68 -6.61
C ILE A 136 9.21 11.37 -5.28
N ALA A 137 9.53 12.67 -5.31
CA ALA A 137 9.84 13.42 -4.09
C ALA A 137 8.68 13.32 -3.08
N ASN A 138 7.43 13.18 -3.50
CA ASN A 138 6.38 12.72 -2.60
C ASN A 138 5.79 11.41 -3.13
N PRO A 139 6.27 10.24 -2.66
CA PRO A 139 5.84 8.94 -3.16
C PRO A 139 4.36 8.64 -2.84
N TRP A 140 3.70 9.48 -2.04
CA TRP A 140 2.34 9.25 -1.55
C TRP A 140 1.31 10.20 -2.20
N GLY A 141 1.66 10.84 -3.32
CA GLY A 141 0.72 11.68 -4.07
C GLY A 141 0.14 12.87 -3.30
N GLY A 142 0.92 13.44 -2.37
CA GLY A 142 0.43 14.54 -1.51
C GLY A 142 -0.32 14.10 -0.26
N ASN A 143 -0.54 12.80 -0.05
CA ASN A 143 -1.12 12.27 1.17
C ASN A 143 -0.08 12.15 2.29
N ASN A 144 -0.52 12.29 3.54
CA ASN A 144 0.36 12.23 4.70
C ASN A 144 0.24 10.88 5.44
N LEU A 145 0.75 9.82 4.81
CA LEU A 145 0.58 8.46 5.31
C LEU A 145 1.29 8.19 6.65
N VAL A 146 2.34 8.94 6.98
CA VAL A 146 3.01 8.85 8.29
C VAL A 146 2.11 9.45 9.38
N TYR A 147 1.45 10.58 9.10
CA TYR A 147 0.44 11.13 10.01
C TYR A 147 -0.73 10.14 10.17
N ASP A 148 -1.24 9.58 9.08
CA ASP A 148 -2.36 8.63 9.12
C ASP A 148 -2.01 7.38 9.95
N LEU A 149 -0.78 6.86 9.80
CA LEU A 149 -0.27 5.77 10.62
C LEU A 149 -0.23 6.13 12.11
N VAL A 150 0.34 7.29 12.46
CA VAL A 150 0.43 7.73 13.86
C VAL A 150 -0.96 7.97 14.44
N GLU A 151 -1.87 8.57 13.68
CA GLU A 151 -3.27 8.75 14.09
C GLU A 151 -3.95 7.40 14.34
N LYS A 152 -3.75 6.42 13.45
CA LYS A 152 -4.27 5.07 13.62
C LYS A 152 -3.75 4.41 14.92
N ILE A 153 -2.44 4.51 15.19
CA ILE A 153 -1.85 3.98 16.44
C ILE A 153 -2.48 4.66 17.67
N ILE A 154 -2.71 5.98 17.62
CA ILE A 154 -3.33 6.70 18.73
C ILE A 154 -4.79 6.28 18.93
N ASN A 155 -5.56 6.12 17.84
CA ASN A 155 -6.98 5.76 17.87
C ASN A 155 -7.21 4.33 18.35
N ASP A 156 -6.29 3.42 18.06
CA ASP A 156 -6.32 2.02 18.54
C ASP A 156 -5.89 1.90 20.03
N SER A 157 -5.86 3.01 20.77
CA SER A 157 -5.50 3.08 22.20
C SER A 157 -4.07 2.63 22.51
N HIS A 158 -3.16 2.69 21.54
CA HIS A 158 -1.74 2.39 21.73
C HIS A 158 -0.93 3.64 22.15
N ALA A 159 -1.59 4.65 22.73
CA ALA A 159 -0.94 5.83 23.28
C ALA A 159 -0.88 5.76 24.81
N MET A 160 0.29 6.03 25.39
CA MET A 160 0.46 6.08 26.83
C MET A 160 -0.34 7.23 27.45
N ILE A 161 -0.81 7.03 28.68
CA ILE A 161 -1.46 8.08 29.47
C ILE A 161 -0.43 9.20 29.70
N ALA A 162 -0.84 10.44 29.43
CA ALA A 162 0.02 11.59 29.61
C ALA A 162 0.38 11.79 31.09
N VAL A 163 1.63 12.19 31.34
CA VAL A 163 2.04 12.64 32.67
C VAL A 163 1.21 13.85 33.12
N THR A 164 0.76 13.82 34.37
CA THR A 164 0.05 14.95 34.98
C THR A 164 1.01 16.13 35.19
N GLN A 165 0.45 17.33 35.37
CA GLN A 165 1.27 18.50 35.65
C GLN A 165 2.10 18.33 36.93
N GLU A 166 1.56 17.66 37.95
CA GLU A 166 2.27 17.36 39.20
C GLU A 166 3.44 16.38 38.97
N GLU A 167 3.23 15.32 38.20
CA GLU A 167 4.31 14.40 37.80
C GLU A 167 5.40 15.12 37.01
N ILE A 168 5.02 16.03 36.10
CA ILE A 168 5.99 16.85 35.35
C ILE A 168 6.88 17.66 36.31
N TYR A 169 6.30 18.30 37.33
CA TYR A 169 7.11 19.05 38.32
C TYR A 169 8.08 18.13 39.07
N GLN A 170 7.61 16.96 39.52
CA GLN A 170 8.45 15.98 40.22
C GLN A 170 9.60 15.48 39.33
N ILE A 171 9.32 15.15 38.07
CA ILE A 171 10.32 14.73 37.09
C ILE A 171 11.31 15.87 36.81
N CYS A 172 10.86 17.12 36.75
CA CYS A 172 11.75 18.27 36.54
C CYS A 172 12.72 18.48 37.73
N GLU A 173 12.23 18.35 38.97
CA GLU A 173 13.09 18.41 40.17
C GLU A 173 14.10 17.25 40.21
N GLU A 174 13.67 16.05 39.84
CA GLU A 174 14.56 14.90 39.69
C GLU A 174 15.61 15.16 38.60
N GLY A 175 15.19 15.66 37.44
CA GLY A 175 16.07 15.99 36.32
C GLY A 175 17.11 17.04 36.70
N GLU A 176 16.75 18.05 37.49
CA GLU A 176 17.72 19.02 38.00
C GLU A 176 18.79 18.35 38.87
N ARG A 177 18.41 17.41 39.75
CA ARG A 177 19.37 16.64 40.55
C ARG A 177 20.23 15.73 39.68
N ARG A 178 19.64 15.01 38.71
CA ARG A 178 20.35 14.13 37.76
C ARG A 178 21.40 14.89 36.96
N TYR A 179 21.04 16.07 36.43
CA TYR A 179 21.91 16.83 35.54
C TYR A 179 23.04 17.58 36.28
N LYS A 180 22.86 17.87 37.58
CA LYS A 180 23.89 18.48 38.45
C LYS A 180 24.80 17.45 39.13
N ALA A 181 24.51 16.15 39.01
CA ALA A 181 25.34 15.10 39.60
C ALA A 181 26.72 15.01 38.91
N GLU A 182 27.69 14.43 39.62
CA GLU A 182 29.05 14.18 39.15
C GLU A 182 29.37 12.68 39.33
N PRO A 183 29.33 11.86 38.25
CA PRO A 183 29.00 12.23 36.86
C PRO A 183 27.50 12.54 36.65
N GLN A 184 27.18 13.28 35.58
CA GLN A 184 25.80 13.59 35.20
C GLN A 184 25.02 12.31 34.88
N ILE A 185 23.75 12.25 35.28
CA ILE A 185 22.91 11.06 35.15
C ILE A 185 21.96 11.21 33.94
N PRO A 186 21.89 10.22 33.02
CA PRO A 186 21.03 10.24 31.84
C PRO A 186 19.54 9.94 32.12
N PRO A 187 18.65 10.09 31.13
CA PRO A 187 18.87 10.73 29.82
C PRO A 187 18.62 12.25 29.85
N GLY A 188 19.01 12.96 28.78
CA GLY A 188 18.62 14.36 28.53
C GLY A 188 19.55 15.44 29.10
N PHE A 189 20.64 15.08 29.78
CA PHE A 189 21.55 16.09 30.35
C PHE A 189 22.28 16.91 29.27
N LYS A 190 22.40 16.40 28.03
CA LYS A 190 23.00 17.16 26.92
C LYS A 190 22.12 18.32 26.46
N ASP A 191 20.80 18.16 26.57
CA ASP A 191 19.83 19.16 26.13
C ASP A 191 19.70 20.34 27.10
N SER A 192 20.16 20.18 28.35
CA SER A 192 20.19 21.25 29.36
C SER A 192 20.98 22.49 28.95
N LYS A 193 21.88 22.37 27.96
CA LYS A 193 22.72 23.48 27.46
C LYS A 193 22.03 24.34 26.40
N SER A 194 20.98 23.82 25.75
CA SER A 194 20.36 24.44 24.57
C SER A 194 18.85 24.66 24.69
N LYS A 195 18.19 24.09 25.71
CA LYS A 195 16.75 24.19 25.93
C LYS A 195 16.44 24.78 27.30
N ASP A 196 15.37 25.59 27.37
CA ASP A 196 14.90 26.24 28.59
C ASP A 196 13.59 25.63 29.14
N GLY A 197 13.34 25.86 30.43
CA GLY A 197 12.10 25.48 31.11
C GLY A 197 11.91 23.96 31.24
N VAL A 198 10.71 23.46 30.92
CA VAL A 198 10.38 22.02 30.95
C VAL A 198 11.02 21.27 29.78
N ARG A 199 11.32 21.94 28.66
CA ARG A 199 11.78 21.30 27.42
C ARG A 199 13.15 20.62 27.54
N LYS A 200 13.98 21.01 28.49
CA LYS A 200 15.26 20.32 28.78
C LYS A 200 15.09 18.96 29.47
N TYR A 201 13.87 18.64 29.90
CA TYR A 201 13.53 17.37 30.55
C TYR A 201 12.64 16.49 29.67
N SER A 202 12.43 16.83 28.39
CA SER A 202 11.60 16.04 27.46
C SER A 202 12.00 14.57 27.45
N ASP A 203 13.30 14.32 27.32
CA ASP A 203 13.88 12.98 27.23
C ASP A 203 13.66 12.19 28.53
N LEU A 204 13.83 12.86 29.68
CA LEU A 204 13.58 12.25 30.98
C LEU A 204 12.09 11.97 31.22
N ILE A 205 11.20 12.86 30.78
CA ILE A 205 9.75 12.64 30.85
C ILE A 205 9.36 11.42 30.01
N MET A 206 9.80 11.34 28.75
CA MET A 206 9.57 10.18 27.89
C MET A 206 10.12 8.90 28.53
N TRP A 207 11.35 8.94 29.06
CA TRP A 207 11.96 7.80 29.74
C TRP A 207 11.14 7.30 30.94
N LYS A 208 10.59 8.22 31.74
CA LYS A 208 9.71 7.87 32.87
C LYS A 208 8.35 7.34 32.40
N GLU A 209 7.81 7.82 31.28
CA GLU A 209 6.61 7.22 30.66
C GLU A 209 6.84 5.77 30.25
N ILE A 210 7.99 5.50 29.60
CA ILE A 210 8.39 4.16 29.15
C ILE A 210 8.53 3.20 30.34
N ILE A 211 9.26 3.61 31.39
CA ILE A 211 9.42 2.81 32.61
C ILE A 211 8.07 2.51 33.26
N ARG A 212 7.21 3.51 33.42
CA ARG A 212 5.89 3.35 34.02
C ARG A 212 5.05 2.34 33.23
N TYR A 213 4.99 2.49 31.91
CA TYR A 213 4.21 1.59 31.07
C TYR A 213 4.73 0.15 31.12
N ALA A 214 6.05 -0.05 31.00
CA ALA A 214 6.66 -1.37 31.05
C ALA A 214 6.44 -2.07 32.39
N LYS A 215 6.50 -1.30 33.50
CA LYS A 215 6.24 -1.80 34.84
C LYS A 215 4.78 -2.18 35.05
N ASP A 216 3.85 -1.30 34.68
CA ASP A 216 2.42 -1.50 34.94
C ASP A 216 1.84 -2.65 34.11
N ASN A 217 2.38 -2.90 32.92
CA ASN A 217 1.93 -3.96 32.01
C ASN A 217 2.82 -5.21 32.01
N ALA A 218 3.94 -5.19 32.75
CA ALA A 218 4.92 -6.28 32.78
C ALA A 218 5.39 -6.74 31.38
N VAL A 219 5.79 -5.77 30.55
CA VAL A 219 6.23 -5.99 29.17
C VAL A 219 7.69 -5.60 28.96
N ASN A 220 8.38 -6.35 28.11
CA ASN A 220 9.70 -5.97 27.62
C ASN A 220 9.56 -4.93 26.50
N VAL A 221 10.60 -4.12 26.28
CA VAL A 221 10.55 -2.98 25.35
C VAL A 221 11.64 -3.09 24.30
N ILE A 222 11.29 -2.95 23.04
CA ILE A 222 12.22 -2.59 21.96
C ILE A 222 12.16 -1.07 21.83
N PHE A 223 13.24 -0.38 22.17
CA PHE A 223 13.30 1.08 22.12
C PHE A 223 14.11 1.53 20.91
N VAL A 224 13.48 2.30 20.01
CA VAL A 224 14.10 2.75 18.76
C VAL A 224 14.33 4.25 18.83
N THR A 225 15.60 4.67 18.73
CA THR A 225 15.97 6.10 18.68
C THR A 225 17.24 6.32 17.86
N ASP A 226 17.25 7.40 17.09
CA ASP A 226 18.46 7.91 16.42
C ASP A 226 19.20 8.98 17.25
N ASP A 227 18.76 9.25 18.49
CA ASP A 227 19.50 10.15 19.37
C ASP A 227 20.78 9.45 19.86
N VAL A 228 21.85 9.61 19.08
CA VAL A 228 23.18 9.02 19.34
C VAL A 228 24.06 9.87 20.28
N LYS A 229 23.47 10.80 21.04
CA LYS A 229 24.20 11.60 22.04
C LYS A 229 24.72 10.74 23.19
N SER A 230 25.70 11.27 23.91
CA SER A 230 26.41 10.53 24.99
C SER A 230 25.55 10.19 26.21
N ASP A 231 24.39 10.82 26.37
CA ASP A 231 23.41 10.52 27.40
C ASP A 231 22.51 9.33 27.06
N TRP A 232 22.44 8.93 25.80
CA TRP A 232 21.73 7.73 25.36
C TRP A 232 22.68 6.57 24.99
N TRP A 233 23.85 6.89 24.44
CA TRP A 233 24.82 5.91 23.94
C TRP A 233 26.25 6.20 24.41
N VAL A 234 26.98 5.15 24.77
CA VAL A 234 28.39 5.21 25.13
C VAL A 234 29.22 4.55 24.03
N GLU A 235 30.22 5.26 23.53
CA GLU A 235 31.18 4.74 22.56
C GLU A 235 32.24 3.90 23.26
N ASN A 236 32.32 2.60 22.91
CA ASN A 236 33.39 1.70 23.34
C ASN A 236 34.23 1.31 22.12
N GLY A 237 35.16 2.18 21.72
CA GLY A 237 35.96 1.99 20.52
C GLY A 237 35.14 2.23 19.25
N VAL A 238 34.92 1.17 18.45
CA VAL A 238 34.16 1.26 17.18
C VAL A 238 32.65 1.09 17.39
N GLN A 239 32.23 0.50 18.52
CA GLN A 239 30.83 0.11 18.75
C GLN A 239 30.14 1.06 19.73
N LYS A 240 28.94 1.53 19.36
CA LYS A 240 28.04 2.28 20.25
C LYS A 240 27.18 1.29 21.03
N ASN A 241 27.20 1.42 22.35
CA ASN A 241 26.33 0.66 23.24
C ASN A 241 25.35 1.60 23.91
N PHE A 242 24.12 1.16 24.15
CA PHE A 242 23.17 1.94 24.93
C PHE A 242 23.69 2.19 26.33
N HIS A 243 23.34 3.34 26.91
CA HIS A 243 23.95 3.81 28.14
C HIS A 243 23.71 2.80 29.28
N PRO A 244 24.78 2.23 29.91
CA PRO A 244 24.61 1.16 30.90
C PRO A 244 23.76 1.54 32.11
N TYR A 245 23.81 2.81 32.52
CA TYR A 245 22.93 3.35 33.56
C TYR A 245 21.44 3.19 33.21
N LEU A 246 21.04 3.46 31.96
CA LEU A 246 19.64 3.36 31.53
C LEU A 246 19.19 1.89 31.49
N LEU A 247 20.05 0.97 31.03
CA LEU A 247 19.78 -0.47 31.08
C LEU A 247 19.55 -0.95 32.52
N HIS A 248 20.44 -0.55 33.43
CA HIS A 248 20.34 -0.91 34.84
C HIS A 248 19.11 -0.30 35.50
N GLU A 249 18.86 1.00 35.28
CA GLU A 249 17.70 1.71 35.80
C GLU A 249 16.41 1.04 35.35
N PHE A 250 16.23 0.81 34.04
CA PHE A 250 15.06 0.15 33.49
C PHE A 250 14.83 -1.21 34.15
N LYS A 251 15.85 -2.07 34.16
CA LYS A 251 15.76 -3.41 34.77
C LYS A 251 15.45 -3.35 36.27
N SER A 252 16.01 -2.37 36.98
CA SER A 252 15.80 -2.22 38.42
C SER A 252 14.41 -1.70 38.78
N GLU A 253 13.84 -0.79 37.98
CA GLU A 253 12.54 -0.18 38.23
C GLU A 253 11.36 -1.04 37.74
N THR A 254 11.56 -1.81 36.66
CA THR A 254 10.49 -2.59 36.00
C THR A 254 10.62 -4.11 36.20
N GLY A 255 11.83 -4.63 36.41
CA GLY A 255 12.12 -6.07 36.35
C GLY A 255 12.13 -6.65 34.92
N MET A 256 11.89 -5.82 33.90
CA MET A 256 11.78 -6.20 32.49
C MET A 256 13.07 -5.89 31.73
N GLU A 257 13.13 -6.31 30.47
CA GLU A 257 14.26 -6.08 29.56
C GLU A 257 13.94 -4.99 28.53
N ILE A 258 14.98 -4.25 28.13
CA ILE A 258 14.91 -3.24 27.08
C ILE A 258 15.98 -3.52 26.02
N VAL A 259 15.57 -3.53 24.76
CA VAL A 259 16.41 -3.78 23.59
C VAL A 259 16.48 -2.49 22.76
N PRO A 260 17.60 -1.75 22.84
CA PRO A 260 17.77 -0.49 22.13
C PRO A 260 18.26 -0.71 20.69
N LEU A 261 17.66 -0.01 19.73
CA LEU A 261 18.01 -0.06 18.31
C LEU A 261 18.08 1.34 17.69
N THR A 262 18.92 1.49 16.67
CA THR A 262 18.89 2.65 15.77
C THR A 262 17.83 2.43 14.68
N SER A 263 17.38 3.49 14.00
CA SER A 263 16.39 3.36 12.91
C SER A 263 16.84 2.39 11.82
N LEU A 264 18.10 2.46 11.39
CA LEU A 264 18.62 1.64 10.31
C LEU A 264 18.66 0.15 10.67
N ASP A 265 19.15 -0.17 11.88
CA ASP A 265 19.15 -1.55 12.37
C ASP A 265 17.72 -2.09 12.50
N PHE A 266 16.82 -1.25 13.03
CA PHE A 266 15.41 -1.59 13.19
C PHE A 266 14.71 -1.89 11.87
N PHE A 267 14.82 -1.01 10.85
CA PHE A 267 14.19 -1.24 9.55
C PHE A 267 14.82 -2.43 8.81
N ALA A 268 16.13 -2.64 8.92
CA ALA A 268 16.80 -3.79 8.33
C ALA A 268 16.29 -5.11 8.94
N ASP A 269 16.15 -5.17 10.27
CA ASP A 269 15.67 -6.36 10.97
C ASP A 269 14.18 -6.62 10.70
N VAL A 270 13.33 -5.59 10.68
CA VAL A 270 11.90 -5.73 10.29
C VAL A 270 11.78 -6.23 8.85
N SER A 271 12.55 -5.66 7.93
CA SER A 271 12.57 -6.10 6.53
C SER A 271 12.93 -7.57 6.38
N ALA A 272 13.98 -8.02 7.06
CA ALA A 272 14.40 -9.42 7.03
C ALA A 272 13.34 -10.37 7.62
N CYS A 273 12.70 -9.99 8.73
CA CYS A 273 11.74 -10.84 9.43
C CYS A 273 10.37 -10.94 8.74
N TYR A 274 9.97 -9.90 8.01
CA TYR A 274 8.67 -9.79 7.35
C TYR A 274 8.75 -9.83 5.82
N ASN A 275 9.95 -10.07 5.27
CA ASN A 275 10.21 -10.13 3.82
C ASN A 275 9.76 -8.87 3.06
N ILE A 276 10.03 -7.70 3.65
CA ILE A 276 9.68 -6.40 3.06
C ILE A 276 10.86 -5.94 2.20
N SER A 277 10.70 -5.93 0.89
CA SER A 277 11.72 -5.41 -0.03
C SER A 277 11.69 -3.89 -0.10
N GLN A 278 12.86 -3.27 -0.23
CA GLN A 278 12.97 -1.86 -0.58
C GLN A 278 12.58 -1.68 -2.06
N THR A 279 11.63 -0.78 -2.33
CA THR A 279 11.23 -0.44 -3.70
C THR A 279 12.28 0.50 -4.30
N ASP A 280 12.60 0.34 -5.58
CA ASP A 280 13.45 1.30 -6.28
C ASP A 280 12.62 2.51 -6.78
N ALA A 281 13.33 3.52 -7.29
CA ALA A 281 12.70 4.75 -7.75
C ALA A 281 11.68 4.53 -8.88
N VAL A 282 11.92 3.55 -9.75
CA VAL A 282 11.05 3.23 -10.89
C VAL A 282 9.75 2.62 -10.39
N GLY A 283 9.83 1.66 -9.47
CA GLY A 283 8.63 1.04 -8.89
C GLY A 283 7.74 2.07 -8.18
N ILE A 284 8.34 3.05 -7.48
CA ILE A 284 7.58 4.12 -6.85
C ILE A 284 6.93 5.04 -7.89
N ALA A 285 7.65 5.41 -8.94
CA ALA A 285 7.11 6.26 -9.99
C ALA A 285 5.89 5.64 -10.66
N LEU A 286 5.94 4.32 -10.91
CA LEU A 286 4.84 3.56 -11.50
C LEU A 286 3.64 3.49 -10.55
N GLN A 287 3.87 3.22 -9.25
CA GLN A 287 2.80 3.25 -8.24
C GLN A 287 2.11 4.61 -8.14
N MET A 288 2.83 5.70 -8.38
CA MET A 288 2.24 7.05 -8.37
C MET A 288 1.33 7.30 -9.58
N THR A 289 1.52 6.59 -10.69
CA THR A 289 0.75 6.73 -11.94
C THR A 289 -0.23 5.59 -12.18
N ASP A 290 -0.19 4.53 -11.35
CA ASP A 290 -1.02 3.33 -11.47
C ASP A 290 -2.51 3.66 -11.58
N SER A 291 -3.05 4.55 -10.74
CA SER A 291 -4.46 4.95 -10.82
C SER A 291 -4.82 5.55 -12.18
N ASP A 292 -4.00 6.48 -12.68
CA ASP A 292 -4.22 7.10 -13.99
C ASP A 292 -4.07 6.06 -15.12
N TYR A 293 -3.14 5.10 -14.97
CA TYR A 293 -2.96 4.00 -15.91
C TYR A 293 -4.20 3.09 -15.95
N PHE A 294 -4.70 2.66 -14.78
CA PHE A 294 -5.89 1.81 -14.68
C PHE A 294 -7.11 2.46 -15.31
N GLU A 295 -7.33 3.75 -15.07
CA GLU A 295 -8.41 4.52 -15.69
C GLU A 295 -8.31 4.56 -17.23
N ARG A 296 -7.09 4.54 -17.79
CA ARG A 296 -6.90 4.55 -19.25
C ARG A 296 -7.05 3.18 -19.89
N VAL A 297 -6.63 2.10 -19.22
CA VAL A 297 -6.54 0.77 -19.84
C VAL A 297 -7.67 -0.19 -19.48
N ASN A 298 -8.49 0.10 -18.45
CA ASN A 298 -9.51 -0.84 -17.97
C ASN A 298 -10.47 -1.33 -19.08
N GLU A 299 -10.95 -0.45 -19.97
CA GLU A 299 -11.81 -0.84 -21.10
C GLU A 299 -11.07 -1.80 -22.05
N ALA A 300 -9.85 -1.44 -22.45
CA ALA A 300 -9.04 -2.27 -23.35
C ALA A 300 -8.65 -3.63 -22.74
N VAL A 301 -8.42 -3.67 -21.42
CA VAL A 301 -8.17 -4.91 -20.67
C VAL A 301 -9.42 -5.79 -20.72
N PHE A 302 -10.60 -5.24 -20.44
CA PHE A 302 -11.84 -6.01 -20.47
C PHE A 302 -12.15 -6.53 -21.89
N ASP A 303 -12.06 -5.66 -22.89
CA ASP A 303 -12.27 -6.02 -24.31
C ASP A 303 -11.36 -7.19 -24.73
N SER A 304 -10.11 -7.21 -24.26
CA SER A 304 -9.15 -8.28 -24.60
C SER A 304 -9.51 -9.65 -24.03
N ILE A 305 -10.31 -9.71 -22.96
CA ILE A 305 -10.76 -10.96 -22.34
C ILE A 305 -12.23 -11.27 -22.60
N SER A 306 -12.99 -10.32 -23.17
CA SER A 306 -14.45 -10.43 -23.38
C SER A 306 -14.84 -11.68 -24.16
N ASP A 307 -14.18 -11.96 -25.29
CA ASP A 307 -14.43 -13.17 -26.09
C ASP A 307 -14.10 -14.45 -25.30
N THR A 308 -13.03 -14.43 -24.50
CA THR A 308 -12.62 -15.59 -23.68
C THR A 308 -13.60 -15.84 -22.54
N LEU A 309 -14.13 -14.78 -21.92
CA LEU A 309 -15.15 -14.86 -20.89
C LEU A 309 -16.49 -15.35 -21.48
N SER A 310 -16.88 -14.81 -22.63
CA SER A 310 -18.12 -15.20 -23.33
C SER A 310 -18.10 -16.70 -23.68
N LEU A 311 -16.96 -17.23 -24.09
CA LEU A 311 -16.78 -18.64 -24.45
C LEU A 311 -16.29 -19.53 -23.29
N SER A 312 -16.39 -19.05 -22.04
CA SER A 312 -15.90 -19.79 -20.86
C SER A 312 -16.85 -20.88 -20.36
N GLY A 313 -18.07 -20.91 -20.89
CA GLY A 313 -19.13 -21.80 -20.42
C GLY A 313 -19.38 -21.65 -18.93
N GLU A 314 -19.04 -22.68 -18.15
CA GLU A 314 -19.31 -22.74 -16.70
C GLU A 314 -18.10 -22.40 -15.83
N ASP A 315 -16.90 -22.19 -16.41
CA ASP A 315 -15.62 -22.15 -15.68
C ASP A 315 -15.55 -21.09 -14.57
N TYR A 316 -16.36 -20.03 -14.67
CA TYR A 316 -16.38 -18.90 -13.75
C TYR A 316 -17.71 -18.73 -12.99
N ILE A 317 -18.63 -19.69 -13.15
CA ILE A 317 -19.95 -19.67 -12.52
C ILE A 317 -19.90 -20.42 -11.19
N GLU A 318 -20.59 -19.90 -10.18
CA GLU A 318 -20.72 -20.59 -8.89
C GLU A 318 -21.45 -21.94 -9.08
N PRO A 319 -20.95 -23.05 -8.52
CA PRO A 319 -21.51 -24.40 -8.75
C PRO A 319 -22.98 -24.63 -8.33
N SER A 320 -23.62 -23.65 -7.70
CA SER A 320 -25.01 -23.70 -7.24
C SER A 320 -26.03 -23.25 -8.27
N ALA A 321 -25.62 -22.86 -9.47
CA ALA A 321 -26.51 -22.39 -10.54
C ALA A 321 -27.39 -23.53 -11.11
N HIS A 322 -28.55 -23.18 -11.66
CA HIS A 322 -29.51 -24.14 -12.23
C HIS A 322 -29.12 -24.58 -13.64
N ILE A 323 -27.85 -24.92 -13.84
CA ILE A 323 -27.31 -25.24 -15.16
C ILE A 323 -27.77 -26.64 -15.56
N GLY A 324 -28.43 -26.73 -16.72
CA GLY A 324 -28.92 -27.99 -17.29
C GLY A 324 -27.79 -28.94 -17.67
N THR A 325 -28.15 -30.17 -18.04
CA THR A 325 -27.17 -31.25 -18.33
C THR A 325 -26.28 -31.01 -19.56
N ASN A 326 -26.62 -30.10 -20.47
CA ASN A 326 -25.73 -29.68 -21.56
C ASN A 326 -24.89 -28.43 -21.25
N GLY A 327 -25.05 -27.85 -20.07
CA GLY A 327 -24.26 -26.69 -19.68
C GLY A 327 -24.66 -25.39 -20.35
N ILE A 328 -23.75 -24.43 -20.26
CA ILE A 328 -23.81 -23.13 -20.94
C ILE A 328 -22.68 -23.09 -21.97
N ASP A 329 -23.02 -22.78 -23.21
CA ASP A 329 -22.05 -22.67 -24.30
C ASP A 329 -21.50 -21.24 -24.45
N GLU A 330 -22.31 -20.22 -24.16
CA GLU A 330 -21.96 -18.82 -24.33
C GLU A 330 -22.60 -17.94 -23.24
N LEU A 331 -21.81 -17.03 -22.71
CA LEU A 331 -22.22 -15.95 -21.81
C LEU A 331 -22.33 -14.65 -22.62
N GLU A 332 -23.52 -14.09 -22.74
CA GLU A 332 -23.75 -12.78 -23.34
C GLU A 332 -23.52 -11.70 -22.27
N ILE A 333 -22.37 -11.03 -22.32
CA ILE A 333 -22.03 -9.96 -21.36
C ILE A 333 -22.95 -8.76 -21.61
N THR A 334 -23.82 -8.44 -20.65
CA THR A 334 -24.81 -7.36 -20.73
C THR A 334 -24.26 -6.06 -20.13
N GLU A 335 -23.52 -6.16 -19.03
CA GLU A 335 -22.94 -5.02 -18.32
C GLU A 335 -21.58 -5.38 -17.72
N GLN A 336 -20.69 -4.38 -17.65
CA GLN A 336 -19.41 -4.49 -16.96
C GLN A 336 -19.09 -3.18 -16.24
N GLU A 337 -18.47 -3.30 -15.06
CA GLU A 337 -17.99 -2.17 -14.28
C GLU A 337 -16.57 -2.45 -13.74
N PHE A 338 -15.64 -1.54 -13.97
CA PHE A 338 -14.32 -1.60 -13.36
C PHE A 338 -14.41 -1.26 -11.86
N ILE A 339 -13.97 -2.18 -10.99
CA ILE A 339 -14.03 -2.00 -9.53
C ILE A 339 -12.71 -1.44 -9.00
N SER A 340 -11.59 -2.11 -9.34
CA SER A 340 -10.28 -1.80 -8.79
C SER A 340 -9.18 -2.54 -9.55
N ALA A 341 -7.96 -2.04 -9.48
CA ALA A 341 -6.78 -2.79 -9.85
C ALA A 341 -5.68 -2.58 -8.81
N GLU A 342 -4.83 -3.59 -8.65
CA GLU A 342 -3.67 -3.52 -7.75
C GLU A 342 -2.45 -4.18 -8.36
N GLN A 343 -1.27 -3.63 -8.06
CA GLN A 343 0.01 -4.23 -8.41
C GLN A 343 0.29 -5.41 -7.48
N VAL A 344 0.49 -6.61 -8.05
CA VAL A 344 0.73 -7.84 -7.26
C VAL A 344 2.16 -8.35 -7.34
N GLN A 345 2.86 -8.07 -8.45
CA GLN A 345 4.23 -8.56 -8.65
C GLN A 345 5.03 -7.61 -9.54
N ARG A 346 6.35 -7.57 -9.32
CA ARG A 346 7.31 -6.91 -10.20
C ARG A 346 8.45 -7.88 -10.55
N GLY A 347 8.61 -8.13 -11.84
CA GLY A 347 9.79 -8.76 -12.44
C GLY A 347 10.90 -7.74 -12.70
N GLN A 348 11.97 -8.17 -13.38
CA GLN A 348 13.04 -7.25 -13.78
C GLN A 348 12.55 -6.22 -14.80
N ASP A 349 11.79 -6.67 -15.81
CA ASP A 349 11.35 -5.86 -16.94
C ASP A 349 9.82 -5.83 -17.09
N THR A 350 9.07 -6.45 -16.17
CA THR A 350 7.60 -6.50 -16.24
C THR A 350 6.93 -6.25 -14.90
N ILE A 351 5.72 -5.74 -14.94
CA ILE A 351 4.83 -5.58 -13.79
C ILE A 351 3.55 -6.37 -14.02
N THR A 352 3.10 -7.04 -12.97
CA THR A 352 1.86 -7.78 -12.96
C THR A 352 0.85 -7.06 -12.08
N TYR A 353 -0.30 -6.75 -12.67
CA TYR A 353 -1.47 -6.17 -12.02
C TYR A 353 -2.59 -7.20 -11.98
N VAL A 354 -3.50 -7.04 -11.01
CA VAL A 354 -4.77 -7.76 -10.98
C VAL A 354 -5.89 -6.73 -11.05
N PHE A 355 -6.62 -6.74 -12.16
CA PHE A 355 -7.82 -5.94 -12.36
C PHE A 355 -9.03 -6.74 -11.88
N THR A 356 -9.96 -6.07 -11.23
CA THR A 356 -11.23 -6.66 -10.78
C THR A 356 -12.38 -5.91 -11.44
N PHE A 357 -13.19 -6.65 -12.17
CA PHE A 357 -14.40 -6.17 -12.82
C PHE A 357 -15.62 -6.80 -12.16
N TRP A 358 -16.70 -6.05 -12.06
CA TRP A 358 -18.03 -6.60 -11.90
C TRP A 358 -18.61 -6.86 -13.29
N VAL A 359 -19.26 -8.00 -13.47
CA VAL A 359 -19.83 -8.41 -14.76
C VAL A 359 -21.23 -8.93 -14.52
N GLU A 360 -22.16 -8.49 -15.38
CA GLU A 360 -23.45 -9.11 -15.60
C GLU A 360 -23.42 -9.82 -16.96
N ALA A 361 -23.90 -11.06 -17.00
CA ALA A 361 -24.00 -11.82 -18.22
C ALA A 361 -25.27 -12.67 -18.23
N ASP A 362 -25.92 -12.71 -19.37
CA ASP A 362 -27.04 -13.60 -19.63
C ASP A 362 -26.55 -14.88 -20.31
N ALA A 363 -27.24 -15.98 -20.06
CA ALA A 363 -26.92 -17.26 -20.68
C ALA A 363 -28.17 -18.08 -20.94
N THR A 364 -28.07 -18.97 -21.92
CA THR A 364 -29.09 -19.98 -22.17
C THR A 364 -28.52 -21.38 -21.93
N SER A 365 -29.23 -22.21 -21.16
CA SER A 365 -28.88 -23.62 -20.97
C SER A 365 -29.99 -24.56 -21.46
N PHE A 366 -29.63 -25.81 -21.75
CA PHE A 366 -30.56 -26.84 -22.19
C PHE A 366 -30.38 -28.13 -21.39
N ASP A 367 -31.47 -28.83 -21.12
CA ASP A 367 -31.41 -30.20 -20.61
C ASP A 367 -31.34 -31.23 -21.74
N TYR A 368 -30.50 -32.24 -21.60
CA TYR A 368 -30.47 -33.38 -22.51
C TYR A 368 -31.60 -34.35 -22.17
N TRP A 369 -32.56 -34.51 -23.08
CA TRP A 369 -33.72 -35.40 -22.90
C TRP A 369 -33.59 -36.75 -23.61
N GLY A 370 -32.49 -36.95 -24.37
CA GLY A 370 -32.21 -38.23 -25.02
C GLY A 370 -31.84 -38.07 -26.49
N ARG A 371 -31.86 -39.19 -27.22
CA ARG A 371 -31.62 -39.23 -28.66
C ARG A 371 -32.82 -39.92 -29.30
N ASP A 372 -33.37 -39.32 -30.34
CA ASP A 372 -34.40 -39.96 -31.14
C ASP A 372 -33.82 -41.24 -31.77
N ASP A 373 -34.50 -42.37 -31.57
CA ASP A 373 -33.99 -43.67 -31.96
C ASP A 373 -34.02 -43.87 -33.49
N ASP A 374 -34.87 -43.14 -34.20
CA ASP A 374 -35.09 -43.26 -35.65
C ASP A 374 -34.25 -42.25 -36.44
N THR A 375 -34.27 -40.96 -36.05
CA THR A 375 -33.54 -39.88 -36.73
C THR A 375 -32.11 -39.72 -36.24
N LYS A 376 -31.80 -40.27 -35.06
CA LYS A 376 -30.52 -40.07 -34.36
C LYS A 376 -30.26 -38.61 -33.98
N GLU A 377 -31.28 -37.76 -33.92
CA GLU A 377 -31.17 -36.38 -33.46
C GLU A 377 -31.20 -36.30 -31.93
N ILE A 378 -30.57 -35.28 -31.36
CA ILE A 378 -30.56 -35.04 -29.91
C ILE A 378 -31.86 -34.32 -29.53
N LEU A 379 -32.56 -34.84 -28.52
CA LEU A 379 -33.73 -34.20 -27.94
C LEU A 379 -33.27 -33.34 -26.76
N LEU A 380 -33.62 -32.06 -26.79
CA LEU A 380 -33.34 -31.08 -25.74
C LEU A 380 -34.64 -30.71 -25.01
N GLY A 381 -34.54 -30.41 -23.73
CA GLY A 381 -35.61 -29.80 -22.94
C GLY A 381 -35.80 -28.31 -23.27
N PRO A 382 -36.80 -27.67 -22.65
CA PRO A 382 -37.03 -26.24 -22.79
C PRO A 382 -35.80 -25.45 -22.36
N ALA A 383 -35.53 -24.34 -23.06
CA ALA A 383 -34.39 -23.48 -22.77
C ALA A 383 -34.53 -22.88 -21.36
N GLY A 384 -33.45 -22.89 -20.58
CA GLY A 384 -33.34 -22.10 -19.35
C GLY A 384 -32.68 -20.77 -19.65
N SER A 385 -33.33 -19.65 -19.32
CA SER A 385 -32.71 -18.33 -19.33
C SER A 385 -32.12 -18.04 -17.96
N HIS A 386 -30.86 -17.60 -17.93
CA HIS A 386 -30.10 -17.32 -16.72
C HIS A 386 -29.51 -15.91 -16.80
N THR A 387 -29.50 -15.22 -15.67
CA THR A 387 -28.71 -14.00 -15.48
C THR A 387 -27.71 -14.25 -14.37
N PHE A 388 -26.45 -13.94 -14.64
CA PHE A 388 -25.33 -14.11 -13.72
C PHE A 388 -24.68 -12.77 -13.42
N GLU A 389 -24.37 -12.54 -12.14
CA GLU A 389 -23.66 -11.34 -11.69
C GLU A 389 -22.51 -11.74 -10.77
N GLY A 390 -21.36 -11.07 -10.92
CA GLY A 390 -20.26 -11.34 -10.01
C GLY A 390 -18.96 -10.63 -10.36
N LYS A 391 -17.88 -11.08 -9.74
CA LYS A 391 -16.55 -10.49 -9.93
C LYS A 391 -15.66 -11.38 -10.77
N ILE A 392 -14.98 -10.78 -11.74
CA ILE A 392 -13.91 -11.40 -12.53
C ILE A 392 -12.60 -10.70 -12.21
N SER A 393 -11.57 -11.49 -11.90
CA SER A 393 -10.21 -11.01 -11.70
C SER A 393 -9.35 -11.35 -12.91
N VAL A 394 -8.65 -10.36 -13.44
CA VAL A 394 -7.85 -10.44 -14.66
C VAL A 394 -6.40 -10.08 -14.33
N GLU A 395 -5.47 -10.99 -14.61
CA GLU A 395 -4.04 -10.72 -14.58
C GLU A 395 -3.66 -9.88 -15.79
N VAL A 396 -2.98 -8.76 -15.57
CA VAL A 396 -2.46 -7.90 -16.63
C VAL A 396 -0.95 -7.75 -16.46
N ILE A 397 -0.20 -8.08 -17.51
CA ILE A 397 1.26 -7.96 -17.56
C ILE A 397 1.62 -6.76 -18.42
N ARG A 398 2.45 -5.87 -17.88
CA ARG A 398 2.96 -4.65 -18.53
C ARG A 398 4.48 -4.66 -18.57
N GLU A 399 5.09 -4.21 -19.65
CA GLU A 399 6.54 -3.98 -19.70
C GLU A 399 6.89 -2.73 -18.87
N ALA A 400 7.97 -2.80 -18.10
CA ALA A 400 8.44 -1.71 -17.26
C ALA A 400 9.53 -0.90 -17.98
N ASP A 401 9.15 -0.10 -18.99
CA ASP A 401 10.08 0.80 -19.67
C ASP A 401 9.90 2.26 -19.19
N MET A 402 10.94 2.81 -18.58
CA MET A 402 10.98 4.16 -18.01
C MET A 402 10.71 5.29 -19.00
N TYR A 403 10.87 5.04 -20.32
CA TYR A 403 10.64 6.04 -21.35
C TYR A 403 9.20 6.05 -21.88
N LEU A 404 8.46 4.95 -21.71
CA LEU A 404 7.08 4.81 -22.19
C LEU A 404 6.07 5.53 -21.28
N ASP A 405 6.38 5.69 -19.99
CA ASP A 405 5.44 6.26 -19.01
C ASP A 405 5.30 7.79 -19.02
N PHE A 406 6.11 8.50 -19.82
CA PHE A 406 5.91 9.93 -20.08
C PHE A 406 4.99 10.23 -21.27
N GLU A 407 4.67 9.22 -22.09
CA GLU A 407 3.77 9.33 -23.24
C GLU A 407 2.56 8.43 -23.06
N ALA A 408 1.64 8.79 -22.16
CA ALA A 408 0.27 8.24 -22.05
C ALA A 408 0.11 6.79 -22.57
N ASP A 409 0.93 5.87 -22.04
CA ASP A 409 0.96 4.51 -22.53
C ASP A 409 -0.33 3.81 -22.07
N ASN A 410 -1.05 3.29 -23.06
CA ASN A 410 -2.28 2.53 -22.89
C ASN A 410 -2.04 1.04 -23.17
N GLY A 411 -0.78 0.63 -23.34
CA GLY A 411 -0.38 -0.73 -23.66
C GLY A 411 -0.29 -1.65 -22.44
N PHE A 412 -0.50 -2.93 -22.71
CA PHE A 412 -0.16 -4.07 -21.87
C PHE A 412 0.23 -5.24 -22.78
N GLU A 413 1.11 -6.11 -22.29
CA GLU A 413 1.62 -7.26 -23.06
C GLU A 413 0.61 -8.40 -23.11
N LYS A 414 -0.11 -8.61 -22.00
CA LYS A 414 -1.03 -9.72 -21.85
C LYS A 414 -2.08 -9.44 -20.79
N ALA A 415 -3.32 -9.83 -21.07
CA ALA A 415 -4.38 -9.95 -20.08
C ALA A 415 -4.90 -11.39 -20.04
N THR A 416 -5.20 -11.94 -18.87
CA THR A 416 -5.72 -13.30 -18.71
C THR A 416 -6.62 -13.40 -17.49
N ILE A 417 -7.78 -14.05 -17.64
CA ILE A 417 -8.69 -14.27 -16.52
C ILE A 417 -8.01 -15.21 -15.50
N LEU A 418 -7.88 -14.75 -14.25
CA LEU A 418 -7.32 -15.55 -13.15
C LEU A 418 -8.40 -16.37 -12.47
N THR A 419 -9.49 -15.70 -12.09
CA THR A 419 -10.59 -16.29 -11.33
C THR A 419 -11.87 -15.52 -11.61
N GLY A 420 -13.00 -16.21 -11.51
CA GLY A 420 -14.32 -15.60 -11.56
C GLY A 420 -15.27 -16.22 -10.55
N ASN A 421 -16.26 -15.45 -10.11
CA ASN A 421 -17.32 -15.91 -9.22
C ASN A 421 -18.62 -15.22 -9.62
N LEU A 422 -19.19 -15.69 -10.73
CA LEU A 422 -20.49 -15.26 -11.25
C LEU A 422 -21.60 -16.07 -10.59
N LYS A 423 -22.55 -15.38 -9.96
CA LYS A 423 -23.66 -15.98 -9.23
C LYS A 423 -24.93 -15.82 -10.02
N GLU A 424 -25.72 -16.88 -10.11
CA GLU A 424 -27.03 -16.80 -10.73
C GLU A 424 -27.95 -15.92 -9.87
N THR A 425 -28.39 -14.79 -10.43
CA THR A 425 -29.32 -13.86 -9.77
C THR A 425 -30.74 -14.02 -10.27
N ALA A 426 -30.91 -14.51 -11.51
CA ALA A 426 -32.20 -14.87 -12.06
C ALA A 426 -32.14 -16.17 -12.88
N TYR A 427 -33.20 -16.96 -12.80
CA TYR A 427 -33.43 -18.13 -13.63
C TYR A 427 -34.90 -18.21 -14.03
N GLN A 428 -35.15 -18.40 -15.33
CA GLN A 428 -36.49 -18.62 -15.87
C GLN A 428 -36.48 -19.75 -16.91
N PRO A 429 -37.23 -20.84 -16.70
CA PRO A 429 -37.48 -21.82 -17.75
C PRO A 429 -38.38 -21.21 -18.83
N LEU A 430 -37.90 -21.23 -20.08
CA LEU A 430 -38.63 -20.82 -21.27
C LEU A 430 -39.39 -22.03 -21.81
N PHE A 431 -40.64 -22.18 -21.37
CA PHE A 431 -41.56 -23.12 -22.00
C PHE A 431 -42.00 -22.55 -23.35
N GLU A 432 -41.94 -23.34 -24.41
CA GLU A 432 -42.72 -23.04 -25.61
C GLU A 432 -44.19 -23.01 -25.19
N GLU A 433 -44.77 -21.81 -25.10
CA GLU A 433 -46.23 -21.70 -25.12
C GLU A 433 -46.65 -22.20 -26.49
N ASP A 434 -47.09 -23.46 -26.57
CA ASP A 434 -47.91 -23.92 -27.69
C ASP A 434 -49.01 -22.86 -27.84
N ASP A 435 -49.03 -22.17 -28.99
CA ASP A 435 -50.02 -21.19 -29.46
C ASP A 435 -51.40 -21.86 -29.64
N ASP A 436 -51.89 -22.48 -28.58
CA ASP A 436 -53.09 -23.30 -28.58
C ASP A 436 -54.23 -22.44 -28.04
N GLU A 437 -54.55 -21.38 -28.79
CA GLU A 437 -55.62 -20.39 -28.54
C GLU A 437 -56.75 -21.00 -27.70
N TYR A 438 -56.75 -20.70 -26.39
CA TYR A 438 -57.64 -21.35 -25.44
C TYR A 438 -59.07 -20.83 -25.66
N LEU A 439 -59.82 -21.51 -26.52
CA LEU A 439 -61.21 -21.15 -26.81
C LEU A 439 -62.12 -21.66 -25.68
N GLU A 440 -62.61 -20.73 -24.84
CA GLU A 440 -63.43 -21.06 -23.66
C GLU A 440 -64.71 -21.81 -24.06
N GLY A 441 -64.96 -22.95 -23.41
CA GLY A 441 -66.13 -23.80 -23.69
C GLY A 441 -66.04 -24.65 -24.96
N ALA A 442 -64.86 -24.81 -25.56
CA ALA A 442 -64.67 -25.71 -26.68
C ALA A 442 -64.90 -27.17 -26.28
N TYR A 443 -65.73 -27.88 -27.06
CA TYR A 443 -66.07 -29.28 -26.83
C TYR A 443 -65.68 -30.19 -28.00
N ASN A 444 -65.22 -29.62 -29.12
CA ASN A 444 -64.75 -30.40 -30.26
C ASN A 444 -63.70 -29.61 -31.08
N THR A 445 -63.10 -30.23 -32.09
CA THR A 445 -62.18 -29.57 -33.02
C THR A 445 -62.63 -29.84 -34.45
N CYS A 446 -62.66 -28.81 -35.30
CA CYS A 446 -63.07 -28.92 -36.70
C CYS A 446 -62.11 -29.83 -37.46
N PRO A 447 -62.58 -30.94 -38.06
CA PRO A 447 -61.72 -31.88 -38.78
C PRO A 447 -61.06 -31.29 -40.04
N ASP A 448 -61.64 -30.23 -40.61
CA ASP A 448 -61.20 -29.65 -41.88
C ASP A 448 -60.11 -28.58 -41.69
N CYS A 449 -60.24 -27.73 -40.66
CA CYS A 449 -59.33 -26.60 -40.43
C CYS A 449 -58.58 -26.65 -39.10
N GLY A 450 -58.84 -27.64 -38.23
CA GLY A 450 -58.18 -27.78 -36.93
C GLY A 450 -58.62 -26.78 -35.86
N HIS A 451 -59.59 -25.89 -36.14
CA HIS A 451 -60.02 -24.87 -35.18
C HIS A 451 -60.94 -25.46 -34.09
N LYS A 452 -60.73 -25.06 -32.83
CA LYS A 452 -61.56 -25.50 -31.69
C LYS A 452 -63.01 -25.00 -31.86
N ILE A 453 -63.97 -25.87 -31.57
CA ILE A 453 -65.43 -25.65 -31.72
C ILE A 453 -66.06 -25.50 -30.34
N ASN A 454 -66.75 -24.39 -30.10
CA ASN A 454 -67.63 -24.14 -28.95
C ASN A 454 -69.07 -23.87 -29.42
N PHE A 455 -69.95 -23.44 -28.50
CA PHE A 455 -71.35 -23.19 -28.81
C PHE A 455 -71.59 -22.00 -29.77
N GLU A 456 -70.62 -21.11 -29.93
CA GLU A 456 -70.73 -19.90 -30.76
C GLU A 456 -70.32 -20.14 -32.21
N ASN A 457 -69.39 -21.08 -32.45
CA ASN A 457 -68.83 -21.34 -33.78
C ASN A 457 -69.11 -22.76 -34.30
N ASP A 458 -70.00 -23.53 -33.68
CA ASP A 458 -70.43 -24.84 -34.18
C ASP A 458 -71.39 -24.69 -35.38
N GLY A 459 -71.01 -25.30 -36.51
CA GLY A 459 -71.85 -25.37 -37.70
C GLY A 459 -72.94 -26.45 -37.63
N GLY A 460 -73.00 -27.23 -36.55
CA GLY A 460 -74.06 -28.21 -36.26
C GLY A 460 -73.91 -29.56 -36.98
N ASN A 461 -72.85 -29.74 -37.76
CA ASN A 461 -72.49 -30.97 -38.46
C ASN A 461 -71.12 -31.53 -38.01
N GLY A 462 -70.57 -31.03 -36.91
CA GLY A 462 -69.24 -31.42 -36.40
C GLY A 462 -68.08 -30.63 -37.03
N PHE A 463 -68.36 -29.65 -37.89
CA PHE A 463 -67.39 -28.70 -38.42
C PHE A 463 -67.67 -27.28 -37.87
N CYS A 464 -66.66 -26.41 -37.84
CA CYS A 464 -66.89 -25.02 -37.46
C CYS A 464 -67.79 -24.30 -38.49
N ILE A 465 -68.41 -23.20 -38.09
CA ILE A 465 -69.38 -22.42 -38.89
C ILE A 465 -68.86 -22.03 -40.28
N ASN A 466 -67.54 -21.91 -40.45
CA ASN A 466 -66.91 -21.57 -41.71
C ASN A 466 -66.71 -22.78 -42.63
N CYS A 467 -66.49 -23.97 -42.07
CA CYS A 467 -66.27 -25.22 -42.83
C CYS A 467 -67.58 -25.98 -43.07
N ALA A 468 -68.58 -25.81 -42.20
CA ALA A 468 -69.85 -26.51 -42.29
C ALA A 468 -70.60 -26.36 -43.63
N PRO A 469 -70.57 -25.22 -44.37
CA PRO A 469 -71.21 -25.13 -45.68
C PRO A 469 -70.63 -26.06 -46.75
N ASN A 470 -69.42 -26.59 -46.53
CA ASN A 470 -68.71 -27.43 -47.50
C ASN A 470 -68.83 -28.93 -47.21
N HIS A 471 -69.53 -29.34 -46.15
CA HIS A 471 -69.69 -30.73 -45.70
C HIS A 471 -71.13 -31.00 -45.25
#